data_AF-A0A941UU50-F1
#
_entry.id   AF-A0A941UU50-F1
#
_cell.length_a   1.000
_cell.length_b   1.000
_cell.length_c   1.000
_cell.angle_alpha   90.00
_cell.angle_beta   90.00
_cell.angle_gamma   90.00
#
_symmetry.space_group_name_H-M   'P 1'
#
loop_
_entity.id
_entity.type
_entity.pdbx_description
1 polymer ?
#
loop_
_entity_poly.entity_id
_entity_poly.type
_entity_poly.pdbx_seq_one_letter_code
_entity_poly.pdbx_strand_id
1 'polypeptide(L)' 'ATVHVGEGPTINLIELVAEAQVPGLTAAQFAEHAEAAKKGCPVSKALAGPEIRLDAKLLA' A
#
# COMPACT_ATOMS: atom_id res chain seq x y z
N ALA A 1 8.14 -40.36 -14.41
CA ALA A 1 7.74 -39.06 -15.00
C ALA A 1 8.51 -37.98 -14.27
N THR A 2 9.14 -37.05 -15.00
CA THR A 2 9.91 -35.96 -14.40
C THR A 2 9.01 -34.74 -14.33
N VAL A 3 8.76 -34.22 -13.13
CA VAL A 3 7.93 -33.04 -12.90
C VAL A 3 8.86 -31.91 -12.46
N HIS A 4 8.86 -30.83 -13.22
CA HIS A 4 9.60 -29.61 -12.90
C HIS A 4 8.59 -28.54 -12.48
N VAL A 5 8.69 -28.07 -11.23
CA VAL A 5 7.87 -26.97 -10.70
C VAL A 5 8.69 -25.69 -10.82
N GLY A 6 8.15 -24.69 -11.52
CA GLY A 6 8.76 -23.36 -11.68
C GLY A 6 8.59 -22.47 -10.45
N GLU A 7 8.83 -21.17 -10.60
CA GLU A 7 8.55 -20.18 -9.55
C GLU A 7 7.04 -20.17 -9.27
N GLY A 8 6.67 -20.39 -8.00
CA GLY A 8 5.29 -20.43 -7.55
C GLY A 8 4.56 -19.09 -7.71
N PRO A 9 3.33 -18.96 -7.19
CA PRO A 9 2.53 -17.74 -7.36
C PRO A 9 3.24 -16.51 -6.78
N THR A 10 3.31 -15.43 -7.55
CA THR A 10 3.87 -14.13 -7.16
C THR A 10 2.76 -13.13 -6.80
N ILE A 11 3.07 -12.20 -5.90
CA ILE A 11 2.18 -11.06 -5.60
C ILE A 11 2.57 -9.91 -6.51
N ASN A 12 1.68 -9.53 -7.42
CA ASN A 12 1.96 -8.50 -8.43
C ASN A 12 1.38 -7.12 -8.07
N LEU A 13 0.29 -7.08 -7.29
CA LEU A 13 -0.41 -5.85 -6.94
C LEU A 13 -0.94 -5.95 -5.49
N ILE A 14 -0.78 -4.87 -4.75
CA ILE A 14 -1.34 -4.66 -3.41
C ILE A 14 -2.14 -3.36 -3.43
N GLU A 15 -3.45 -3.46 -3.18
CA GLU A 15 -4.35 -2.32 -3.10
C GLU A 15 -4.72 -2.08 -1.63
N LEU A 16 -4.34 -0.91 -1.13
CA LEU A 16 -4.59 -0.49 0.24
C LEU A 16 -5.68 0.56 0.25
N VAL A 17 -6.69 0.36 1.10
CA VAL A 17 -7.73 1.36 1.36
C VAL A 17 -7.58 1.82 2.80
N ALA A 18 -7.46 3.12 3.01
CA ALA A 18 -7.29 3.74 4.31
C ALA A 18 -8.37 4.79 4.53
N GLU A 19 -9.25 4.55 5.48
CA GLU A 19 -10.26 5.52 5.92
C GLU A 19 -9.97 5.95 7.35
N ALA A 20 -10.00 7.25 7.63
CA ALA A 20 -9.76 7.77 8.97
C ALA A 20 -10.60 9.00 9.25
N GLN A 21 -11.02 9.19 10.50
CA GLN A 21 -11.63 10.43 10.98
C GLN A 21 -10.61 11.13 11.89
N VAL A 22 -10.11 12.29 11.46
CA VAL A 22 -9.04 13.00 12.18
C VAL A 22 -9.47 14.46 12.37
N PRO A 23 -9.88 14.85 13.59
CA PRO A 23 -10.29 16.22 13.88
C PRO A 23 -9.17 17.23 13.60
N GLY A 24 -9.51 18.32 12.91
CA GLY A 24 -8.58 19.41 12.61
C GLY A 24 -7.62 19.13 11.44
N LEU A 25 -7.75 18.00 10.76
CA LEU A 25 -6.95 17.69 9.57
C LEU A 25 -7.77 17.95 8.30
N THR A 26 -7.12 18.52 7.28
CA THR A 26 -7.72 18.65 5.95
C THR A 26 -7.50 17.40 5.12
N ALA A 27 -8.35 17.17 4.11
CA ALA A 27 -8.16 16.06 3.17
C ALA A 27 -6.80 16.11 2.45
N ALA A 28 -6.30 17.31 2.15
CA ALA A 28 -4.99 17.49 1.52
C ALA A 28 -3.83 17.07 2.44
N GLN A 29 -3.86 17.49 3.71
CA GLN A 29 -2.86 17.07 4.70
C GLN A 29 -2.93 15.57 4.95
N PHE A 30 -4.13 15.00 5.00
CA PHE A 30 -4.32 13.56 5.14
C PHE A 30 -3.70 12.79 3.97
N ALA A 31 -3.94 13.24 2.73
CA ALA A 31 -3.35 12.63 1.54
C ALA A 31 -1.82 12.71 1.54
N GLU A 32 -1.23 13.84 1.96
CA GLU A 32 0.22 14.00 2.09
C GLU A 32 0.81 13.01 3.11
N HIS A 33 0.18 12.88 4.28
CA HIS A 33 0.61 11.92 5.30
C HIS A 33 0.47 10.47 4.83
N ALA A 34 -0.60 10.14 4.12
CA ALA A 34 -0.83 8.81 3.56
C ALA A 34 0.27 8.43 2.55
N GLU A 35 0.63 9.34 1.65
CA GLU A 35 1.72 9.14 0.68
C GLU A 35 3.09 9.07 1.34
N ALA A 36 3.33 9.88 2.38
CA ALA A 36 4.56 9.81 3.17
C ALA A 36 4.68 8.45 3.87
N ALA A 37 3.60 7.94 4.45
CA ALA A 37 3.56 6.63 5.10
C ALA A 37 3.83 5.49 4.11
N LYS A 38 3.20 5.52 2.93
CA LYS A 38 3.42 4.56 1.84
C LYS A 38 4.90 4.47 1.45
N LYS A 39 5.57 5.61 1.30
CA LYS A 39 7.00 5.68 0.93
C LYS A 39 7.93 5.35 2.10
N GLY A 40 7.52 5.67 3.32
CA GLY A 40 8.32 5.52 4.53
C GLY A 40 8.30 4.11 5.13
N CYS A 41 7.25 3.34 4.87
CA CYS A 41 6.98 2.05 5.52
C CYS A 41 8.09 1.01 5.25
N PRO A 42 8.72 0.44 6.31
CA PRO A 42 9.74 -0.59 6.17
C PRO A 42 9.28 -1.82 5.37
N VAL A 43 8.00 -2.19 5.50
CA VAL A 43 7.41 -3.32 4.78
C VAL A 43 7.27 -2.98 3.29
N SER A 44 6.77 -1.79 2.95
CA SER A 44 6.65 -1.36 1.54
C SER A 44 8.02 -1.24 0.87
N LYS A 45 9.08 -0.88 1.61
CA LYS A 45 10.45 -0.89 1.11
C LYS A 45 11.03 -2.29 0.93
N ALA A 46 10.66 -3.23 1.81
CA ALA A 46 11.09 -4.63 1.73
C ALA A 46 10.38 -5.37 0.57
N LEU A 47 9.17 -4.95 0.21
CA LEU A 47 8.41 -5.49 -0.91
C LEU A 47 8.92 -4.91 -2.24
N ALA A 48 9.97 -5.51 -2.80
CA ALA A 48 10.58 -5.08 -4.07
C ALA A 48 9.80 -5.52 -5.34
N GLY A 49 8.72 -6.29 -5.20
CA GLY A 49 8.01 -6.93 -6.31
C GLY A 49 6.66 -6.29 -6.68
N PRO A 50 5.69 -6.21 -5.74
CA PRO A 50 4.34 -5.79 -6.09
C PRO A 50 4.22 -4.29 -6.31
N GLU A 51 3.39 -3.89 -7.27
CA GLU A 51 2.88 -2.53 -7.33
C GLU A 51 2.00 -2.27 -6.09
N ILE A 52 2.19 -1.13 -5.41
CA ILE A 52 1.38 -0.74 -4.25
C ILE A 52 0.53 0.48 -4.60
N ARG A 53 -0.79 0.32 -4.55
CA ARG A 53 -1.78 1.40 -4.70
C ARG A 53 -2.39 1.72 -3.34
N LEU A 54 -2.58 3.01 -3.07
CA LEU A 54 -3.19 3.50 -1.83
C LEU A 54 -4.34 4.43 -2.18
N ASP A 55 -5.54 4.07 -1.73
CA ASP A 55 -6.71 4.94 -1.70
C ASP A 55 -6.90 5.41 -0.25
N ALA A 56 -6.66 6.69 0.00
CA ALA A 56 -6.73 7.28 1.33
C ALA A 56 -7.86 8.32 1.38
N LYS A 57 -8.83 8.08 2.26
CA LYS A 57 -10.01 8.93 2.44
C LYS A 57 -10.13 9.44 3.88
N LEU A 58 -10.20 10.75 4.02
CA LEU A 58 -10.59 11.38 5.29
C LEU A 58 -12.11 11.35 5.40
N LEU A 59 -12.61 10.76 6.48
CA LEU A 59 -14.01 10.74 6.86
C LEU A 59 -14.37 12.06 7.57
N ALA A 60 -15.54 12.60 7.26
CA ALA A 60 -16.07 13.84 7.83
C ALA A 60 -16.39 13.70 9.33
#